data_AF-A0A950KLF6-F1
#
_entry.id   AF-A0A950KLF6-F1
#
_cell.length_a   1.000
_cell.length_b   1.000
_cell.length_c   1.000
_cell.angle_alpha   90.00
_cell.angle_beta   90.00
_cell.angle_gamma   90.00
#
_symmetry.space_group_name_H-M   'P 1'
#
loop_
_entity.id
_entity.type
_entity.pdbx_description
1 polymer ?
#
loop_
_entity_poly.entity_id
_entity_poly.type
_entity_poly.pdbx_seq_one_letter_code
_entity_poly.pdbx_strand_id
1 'polypeptide(L)'
;MARAGYPAIELAVTASLDTHLARRLLEEHGLTASSLCGLSDPDRDYAHDSPRLRRNAGEYLRMALEQAHELGAAAVIVVATYRPEGDPAARESELERAAHTIAGAAASAQPGGPTIALEALNRYETHLIRTLNDADGLRRRIALPNVELMADVFHMDIEEDSLPEAISAHKDHIIHVHLADNQRREPGSGHLDFDGVFAALTDASYAGALAMEFLPAIDAALSKGREWVSGRLNALAQNVPNRS
;
A
#
# COMPACT_ATOMS: atom_id res chain seq x y z
N MET A 1 17.18 2.52 -9.46
CA MET A 1 16.14 3.48 -9.90
C MET A 1 16.70 4.57 -10.80
N ALA A 2 17.59 5.47 -10.35
CA ALA A 2 18.14 6.52 -11.21
C ALA A 2 18.73 6.03 -12.55
N ARG A 3 19.58 4.98 -12.53
CA ARG A 3 20.12 4.37 -13.76
C ARG A 3 19.06 3.79 -14.71
N ALA A 4 17.89 3.44 -14.18
CA ALA A 4 16.76 2.92 -14.96
C ALA A 4 15.80 4.04 -15.42
N GLY A 5 16.11 5.32 -15.13
CA GLY A 5 15.36 6.48 -15.61
C GLY A 5 14.23 6.96 -14.69
N TYR A 6 14.08 6.39 -13.49
CA TYR A 6 13.06 6.85 -12.55
C TYR A 6 13.43 8.20 -11.93
N PRO A 7 12.47 9.13 -11.77
CA PRO A 7 12.67 10.40 -11.07
C PRO A 7 12.39 10.31 -9.56
N ALA A 8 11.71 9.24 -9.12
CA ALA A 8 11.28 9.06 -7.74
C ALA A 8 11.32 7.59 -7.32
N ILE A 9 11.28 7.33 -6.01
CA ILE A 9 11.14 6.01 -5.43
C ILE A 9 10.10 6.03 -4.30
N GLU A 10 9.39 4.93 -4.15
CA GLU A 10 8.61 4.64 -2.95
C GLU A 10 9.48 3.89 -1.93
N LEU A 11 9.33 4.23 -0.65
CA LEU A 11 10.11 3.65 0.44
C LEU A 11 9.20 2.93 1.44
N ALA A 12 9.62 1.78 1.94
CA ALA A 12 8.92 1.12 3.03
C ALA A 12 9.15 1.86 4.36
N VAL A 13 8.09 2.04 5.14
CA VAL A 13 8.17 2.62 6.48
C VAL A 13 8.76 1.59 7.44
N THR A 14 9.91 1.92 8.03
CA THR A 14 10.54 1.10 9.08
C THR A 14 11.04 1.98 10.22
N ALA A 15 11.01 1.48 11.45
CA ALA A 15 11.53 2.21 12.61
C ALA A 15 13.04 2.48 12.53
N SER A 16 13.76 1.70 11.72
CA SER A 16 15.20 1.83 11.50
C SER A 16 15.57 2.69 10.28
N LEU A 17 14.60 3.32 9.61
CA LEU A 17 14.87 4.16 8.44
C LEU A 17 15.64 5.42 8.87
N ASP A 18 16.89 5.54 8.44
CA ASP A 18 17.68 6.78 8.57
C ASP A 18 17.29 7.75 7.45
N THR A 19 16.39 8.67 7.77
CA THR A 19 15.85 9.66 6.82
C THR A 19 16.92 10.64 6.34
N HIS A 20 17.95 10.93 7.13
CA HIS A 20 19.05 11.80 6.72
C HIS A 20 19.95 11.12 5.69
N LEU A 21 20.30 9.85 5.93
CA LEU A 21 21.05 9.07 4.94
C LEU A 21 20.22 8.88 3.66
N ALA A 22 18.96 8.48 3.80
CA ALA A 22 18.07 8.27 2.66
C ALA A 22 17.91 9.55 1.82
N ARG A 23 17.66 10.71 2.43
CA ARG A 23 17.58 12.01 1.73
C ARG A 23 18.85 12.34 0.96
N ARG A 24 20.02 12.18 1.59
CA ARG A 24 21.31 12.43 0.91
C ARG A 24 21.49 11.52 -0.30
N LEU A 25 21.17 10.24 -0.18
CA LEU A 25 21.28 9.28 -1.29
C LEU A 25 20.29 9.58 -2.42
N LEU A 26 19.09 10.04 -2.09
CA LEU A 26 18.11 10.52 -3.06
C LEU A 26 18.67 11.71 -3.84
N GLU A 27 19.14 12.74 -3.15
CA GLU A 27 19.72 13.95 -3.75
C GLU A 27 20.95 13.64 -4.61
N GLU A 28 21.88 12.83 -4.11
CA GLU A 28 23.10 12.42 -4.82
C GLU A 28 22.79 11.74 -6.17
N HIS A 29 21.65 11.04 -6.24
CA HIS A 29 21.22 10.32 -7.42
C HIS A 29 20.12 11.04 -8.23
N GLY A 30 19.78 12.28 -7.87
CA GLY A 30 18.74 13.05 -8.56
C GLY A 30 17.35 12.42 -8.46
N LEU A 31 17.08 11.72 -7.35
CA LEU A 31 15.81 11.06 -7.05
C LEU A 31 15.04 11.85 -5.98
N THR A 32 13.73 11.65 -5.95
CA THR A 32 12.84 12.09 -4.87
C THR A 32 12.17 10.89 -4.20
N ALA A 33 11.68 11.07 -2.98
CA ALA A 33 10.73 10.11 -2.40
C ALA A 33 9.33 10.48 -2.87
N SER A 34 8.61 9.57 -3.56
CA SER A 34 7.21 9.82 -3.93
C SER A 34 6.30 9.68 -2.72
N SER A 35 6.50 8.58 -2.00
CA SER A 35 5.57 8.03 -1.02
C SER A 35 6.32 7.13 -0.06
N LEU A 36 5.75 6.97 1.14
CA LEU A 36 6.14 5.94 2.07
C LEU A 36 5.01 4.91 2.19
N CYS A 37 5.34 3.63 2.04
CA CYS A 37 4.39 2.52 2.13
C CYS A 37 4.45 1.86 3.51
N GLY A 38 3.30 1.82 4.19
CA GLY A 38 3.15 1.14 5.47
C GLY A 38 3.26 -0.37 5.30
N LEU A 39 3.97 -1.03 6.22
CA LEU A 39 4.08 -2.49 6.22
C LEU A 39 2.97 -3.11 7.08
N SER A 40 2.34 -4.18 6.58
CA SER A 40 1.42 -4.99 7.38
C SER A 40 2.13 -5.57 8.61
N ASP A 41 1.51 -5.50 9.77
CA ASP A 41 2.06 -6.03 11.02
C ASP A 41 0.90 -6.45 11.95
N PRO A 42 0.88 -7.69 12.47
CA PRO A 42 -0.18 -8.16 13.35
C PRO A 42 -0.37 -7.32 14.62
N ASP A 43 0.63 -6.53 15.02
CA ASP A 43 0.55 -5.65 16.18
C ASP A 43 0.02 -4.24 15.85
N ARG A 44 -0.37 -3.99 14.59
CA ARG A 44 -0.88 -2.72 14.08
C ARG A 44 -2.14 -2.92 13.24
N ASP A 45 -3.27 -2.45 13.74
CA ASP A 45 -4.53 -2.42 12.99
C ASP A 45 -5.37 -1.22 13.46
N TYR A 46 -5.79 -0.38 12.52
CA TYR A 46 -6.51 0.86 12.80
C TYR A 46 -7.98 0.61 13.18
N ALA A 47 -8.56 -0.51 12.74
CA ALA A 47 -9.96 -0.87 12.89
C ALA A 47 -10.22 -1.89 14.02
N HIS A 48 -9.18 -2.51 14.57
CA HIS A 48 -9.29 -3.60 15.56
C HIS A 48 -10.03 -3.17 16.83
N ASP A 49 -10.76 -4.08 17.48
CA ASP A 49 -11.45 -3.84 18.76
C ASP A 49 -10.48 -3.53 19.94
N SER A 50 -9.29 -4.12 19.92
CA SER A 50 -8.19 -3.91 20.88
C SER A 50 -7.67 -2.48 20.83
N PRO A 51 -7.82 -1.70 21.92
CA PRO A 51 -7.26 -0.36 22.00
C PRO A 51 -5.73 -0.33 21.93
N ARG A 52 -5.06 -1.43 22.30
CA ARG A 52 -3.59 -1.54 22.23
C ARG A 52 -3.12 -1.55 20.77
N LEU A 53 -3.73 -2.39 19.93
CA LEU A 53 -3.37 -2.49 18.51
C LEU A 53 -3.63 -1.17 17.76
N ARG A 54 -4.73 -0.50 18.07
CA ARG A 54 -5.03 0.83 17.49
C ARG A 54 -4.03 1.90 17.93
N ARG A 55 -3.61 1.92 19.20
CA ARG A 55 -2.56 2.85 19.66
C ARG A 55 -1.25 2.61 18.93
N ASN A 56 -0.81 1.36 18.82
CA ASN A 56 0.41 0.99 18.09
C ASN A 56 0.33 1.39 16.61
N ALA A 57 -0.82 1.19 15.95
CA ALA A 57 -1.04 1.62 14.57
C ALA A 57 -0.97 3.15 14.43
N GLY A 58 -1.61 3.90 15.33
CA GLY A 58 -1.58 5.36 15.33
C GLY A 58 -0.19 5.95 15.59
N GLU A 59 0.59 5.35 16.50
CA GLU A 59 2.00 5.73 16.77
C GLU A 59 2.89 5.46 15.56
N TYR A 60 2.73 4.29 14.93
CA TYR A 60 3.43 3.95 13.69
C TYR A 60 3.11 4.94 12.56
N LEU A 61 1.83 5.30 12.37
CA LEU A 61 1.43 6.26 11.35
C LEU A 61 2.00 7.65 11.62
N ARG A 62 2.05 8.09 12.89
CA ARG A 62 2.72 9.36 13.25
C ARG A 62 4.20 9.36 12.86
N MET A 63 4.91 8.30 13.21
CA MET A 63 6.31 8.12 12.82
C MET A 63 6.46 8.12 11.29
N ALA A 64 5.58 7.42 10.56
CA ALA A 64 5.60 7.38 9.11
C ALA A 64 5.41 8.77 8.47
N LEU A 65 4.48 9.57 9.01
CA LEU A 65 4.23 10.94 8.56
C LEU A 65 5.43 11.85 8.84
N GLU A 66 6.11 11.69 9.97
CA GLU A 66 7.34 12.42 10.29
C GLU A 66 8.47 12.02 9.33
N GLN A 67 8.68 10.73 9.11
CA GLN A 67 9.69 10.23 8.17
C GLN A 67 9.44 10.73 6.73
N ALA A 68 8.18 10.69 6.29
CA ALA A 68 7.78 11.19 4.98
C ALA A 68 8.01 12.70 4.87
N HIS A 69 7.68 13.48 5.90
CA HIS A 69 7.98 14.91 5.95
C HIS A 69 9.49 15.19 5.84
N GLU A 70 10.31 14.48 6.61
CA GLU A 70 11.77 14.63 6.58
C GLU A 70 12.42 14.25 5.24
N LEU A 71 11.77 13.37 4.48
CA LEU A 71 12.19 12.95 3.15
C LEU A 71 11.59 13.81 2.02
N GLY A 72 10.66 14.71 2.34
CA GLY A 72 9.92 15.48 1.35
C GLY A 72 8.97 14.63 0.50
N ALA A 73 8.54 13.46 1.01
CA ALA A 73 7.59 12.61 0.33
C ALA A 73 6.18 13.23 0.36
N ALA A 74 5.44 13.09 -0.75
CA ALA A 74 4.11 13.67 -0.88
C ALA A 74 3.04 12.89 -0.10
N ALA A 75 3.22 11.57 0.04
CA ALA A 75 2.21 10.69 0.61
C ALA A 75 2.72 9.63 1.59
N VAL A 76 1.85 9.20 2.49
CA VAL A 76 1.98 7.97 3.28
C VAL A 76 0.80 7.07 2.99
N ILE A 77 1.05 5.86 2.51
CA ILE A 77 0.02 4.88 2.16
C ILE A 77 -0.48 4.18 3.43
N VAL A 78 -1.80 4.08 3.57
CA VAL A 78 -2.46 3.48 4.73
C VAL A 78 -3.58 2.54 4.30
N VAL A 79 -3.42 1.28 4.69
CA VAL A 79 -4.48 0.28 4.70
C VAL A 79 -5.12 0.24 6.09
N ALA A 80 -6.45 0.35 6.16
CA ALA A 80 -7.18 0.39 7.43
C ALA A 80 -7.05 -0.91 8.24
N THR A 81 -7.08 -2.06 7.57
CA THR A 81 -6.91 -3.39 8.17
C THR A 81 -6.52 -4.42 7.10
N TYR A 82 -5.58 -5.32 7.43
CA TYR A 82 -5.17 -6.46 6.60
C TYR A 82 -5.86 -7.77 7.02
N ARG A 83 -7.11 -7.67 7.51
CA ARG A 83 -7.90 -8.84 7.92
C ARG A 83 -8.88 -9.21 6.81
N PRO A 84 -8.74 -10.37 6.14
CA PRO A 84 -9.65 -10.78 5.07
C PRO A 84 -11.04 -11.18 5.55
N GLU A 85 -11.15 -11.53 6.84
CA GLU A 85 -12.41 -11.88 7.48
C GLU A 85 -12.80 -10.80 8.50
N GLY A 86 -14.10 -10.54 8.59
CA GLY A 86 -14.70 -9.64 9.56
C GLY A 86 -16.16 -9.95 9.77
N ASP A 87 -16.75 -9.40 10.83
CA ASP A 87 -18.16 -9.56 11.14
C ASP A 87 -18.94 -8.40 10.50
N PRO A 88 -19.89 -8.67 9.57
CA PRO A 88 -20.75 -7.63 9.00
C PRO A 88 -21.46 -6.77 10.06
N ALA A 89 -21.80 -7.33 11.22
CA ALA A 89 -22.42 -6.58 12.32
C ALA A 89 -21.43 -5.61 13.00
N ALA A 90 -20.12 -5.88 12.92
CA ALA A 90 -19.07 -5.05 13.49
C ALA A 90 -18.57 -3.96 12.52
N ARG A 91 -18.86 -4.08 11.21
CA ARG A 91 -18.33 -3.21 10.13
C ARG A 91 -18.39 -1.72 10.48
N GLU A 92 -19.55 -1.24 10.93
CA GLU A 92 -19.72 0.18 11.25
C GLU A 92 -18.81 0.62 12.41
N SER A 93 -18.72 -0.20 13.45
CA SER A 93 -17.83 0.06 14.58
C SER A 93 -16.34 -0.01 14.19
N GLU A 94 -15.99 -0.83 13.19
CA GLU A 94 -14.64 -0.93 12.63
C GLU A 94 -14.27 0.32 11.82
N LEU A 95 -15.19 0.82 11.00
CA LEU A 95 -15.04 2.08 10.27
C LEU A 95 -14.83 3.26 11.23
N GLU A 96 -15.62 3.35 12.30
CA GLU A 96 -15.47 4.41 13.31
C GLU A 96 -14.12 4.34 14.04
N ARG A 97 -13.66 3.12 14.36
CA ARG A 97 -12.34 2.93 14.99
C ARG A 97 -11.20 3.29 14.04
N ALA A 98 -11.29 2.88 12.78
CA ALA A 98 -10.32 3.22 11.76
C ALA A 98 -10.25 4.74 11.57
N ALA A 99 -11.40 5.38 11.39
CA ALA A 99 -11.52 6.82 11.22
C ALA A 99 -10.91 7.56 12.42
N HIS A 100 -11.27 7.19 13.65
CA HIS A 100 -10.74 7.81 14.86
C HIS A 100 -9.21 7.68 14.97
N THR A 101 -8.69 6.48 14.71
CA THR A 101 -7.25 6.20 14.84
C THR A 101 -6.44 6.95 13.78
N ILE A 102 -6.88 6.91 12.52
CA ILE A 102 -6.22 7.59 11.41
C ILE A 102 -6.33 9.11 11.58
N ALA A 103 -7.51 9.64 11.91
CA ALA A 103 -7.71 11.07 12.17
C ALA A 103 -6.79 11.57 13.29
N GLY A 104 -6.62 10.76 14.35
CA GLY A 104 -5.70 11.05 15.43
C GLY A 104 -4.28 11.30 14.94
N ALA A 105 -3.73 10.46 14.05
CA ALA A 105 -2.39 10.62 13.49
C ALA A 105 -2.32 11.76 12.46
N ALA A 106 -3.30 11.83 11.56
CA ALA A 106 -3.41 12.85 10.53
C ALA A 106 -3.40 14.27 11.11
N ALA A 107 -4.12 14.49 12.22
CA ALA A 107 -4.20 15.78 12.90
C ALA A 107 -2.87 16.26 13.53
N SER A 108 -1.87 15.38 13.67
CA SER A 108 -0.52 15.77 14.12
C SER A 108 0.48 15.97 12.99
N ALA A 109 0.09 15.76 11.73
CA ALA A 109 0.97 16.07 10.62
C ALA A 109 1.31 17.56 10.60
N GLN A 110 2.56 17.89 10.29
CA GLN A 110 2.99 19.28 10.16
C GLN A 110 2.23 19.97 9.00
N PRO A 111 1.90 21.27 9.09
CA PRO A 111 1.36 22.02 7.97
C PRO A 111 2.28 21.93 6.75
N GLY A 112 1.73 21.62 5.57
CA GLY A 112 2.52 21.36 4.36
C GLY A 112 3.28 20.04 4.37
N GLY A 113 2.99 19.15 5.32
CA GLY A 113 3.50 17.78 5.38
C GLY A 113 2.81 16.82 4.40
N PRO A 114 3.14 15.53 4.48
CA PRO A 114 2.60 14.50 3.60
C PRO A 114 1.08 14.32 3.80
N THR A 115 0.42 13.87 2.74
CA THR A 115 -0.99 13.48 2.75
C THR A 115 -1.11 11.97 2.98
N ILE A 116 -2.08 11.53 3.77
CA ILE A 116 -2.37 10.10 3.89
C ILE A 116 -3.14 9.68 2.64
N ALA A 117 -2.65 8.64 1.96
CA ALA A 117 -3.33 8.02 0.84
C ALA A 117 -3.98 6.71 1.33
N LEU A 118 -5.31 6.71 1.45
CA LEU A 118 -6.06 5.53 1.85
C LEU A 118 -6.11 4.53 0.71
N GLU A 119 -5.64 3.32 0.99
CA GLU A 119 -5.59 2.23 0.04
C GLU A 119 -6.71 1.24 0.31
N ALA A 120 -7.48 0.96 -0.73
CA ALA A 120 -8.41 -0.17 -0.77
C ALA A 120 -7.68 -1.41 -1.25
N LEU A 121 -7.91 -2.56 -0.59
CA LEU A 121 -7.32 -3.84 -1.00
C LEU A 121 -8.39 -4.79 -1.51
N ASN A 122 -7.96 -5.85 -2.20
CA ASN A 122 -8.89 -6.88 -2.64
C ASN A 122 -9.45 -7.71 -1.45
N ARG A 123 -10.54 -8.43 -1.70
CA ARG A 123 -11.26 -9.27 -0.73
C ARG A 123 -10.43 -10.38 -0.07
N TYR A 124 -9.26 -10.72 -0.61
CA TYR A 124 -8.37 -11.73 -0.02
C TYR A 124 -7.44 -11.15 1.05
N GLU A 125 -7.37 -9.82 1.16
CA GLU A 125 -6.46 -9.12 2.07
C GLU A 125 -7.23 -8.28 3.09
N THR A 126 -8.42 -7.78 2.72
CA THR A 126 -9.26 -7.03 3.65
C THR A 126 -10.75 -7.29 3.44
N HIS A 127 -11.52 -7.29 4.53
CA HIS A 127 -12.98 -7.27 4.49
C HIS A 127 -13.56 -5.84 4.53
N LEU A 128 -12.76 -4.84 4.92
CA LEU A 128 -13.29 -3.54 5.32
C LEU A 128 -13.36 -2.57 4.15
N ILE A 129 -12.23 -2.21 3.55
CA ILE A 129 -12.12 -1.19 2.51
C ILE A 129 -11.64 -1.84 1.21
N ARG A 130 -12.57 -2.08 0.26
CA ARG A 130 -12.28 -2.88 -0.93
C ARG A 130 -12.38 -2.14 -2.26
N THR A 131 -13.12 -1.04 -2.28
CA THR A 131 -13.29 -0.19 -3.46
C THR A 131 -12.84 1.23 -3.14
N LEU A 132 -12.60 2.04 -4.18
CA LEU A 132 -12.40 3.48 -4.04
C LEU A 132 -13.60 4.14 -3.34
N ASN A 133 -14.82 3.65 -3.56
CA ASN A 133 -16.01 4.16 -2.89
C ASN A 133 -16.04 3.82 -1.39
N ASP A 134 -15.57 2.64 -0.97
CA ASP A 134 -15.36 2.33 0.46
C ASP A 134 -14.31 3.27 1.07
N ALA A 135 -13.18 3.48 0.37
CA ALA A 135 -12.09 4.33 0.83
C ALA A 135 -12.54 5.80 0.94
N ASP A 136 -13.31 6.31 -0.02
CA ASP A 136 -13.92 7.64 0.04
C ASP A 136 -14.95 7.74 1.16
N GLY A 137 -15.68 6.65 1.44
CA GLY A 137 -16.50 6.51 2.64
C GLY A 137 -15.71 6.76 3.93
N LEU A 138 -14.55 6.13 4.09
CA LEU A 138 -13.67 6.33 5.24
C LEU A 138 -13.06 7.74 5.26
N ARG A 139 -12.61 8.26 4.11
CA ARG A 139 -12.06 9.61 3.96
C ARG A 139 -13.06 10.68 4.44
N ARG A 140 -14.31 10.60 3.99
CA ARG A 140 -15.39 11.53 4.40
C ARG A 140 -15.71 11.43 5.89
N ARG A 141 -15.59 10.25 6.49
CA ARG A 141 -15.76 10.07 7.95
C ARG A 141 -14.62 10.73 8.73
N ILE A 142 -13.38 10.61 8.23
CA ILE A 142 -12.21 11.25 8.84
C ILE A 142 -12.29 12.77 8.70
N ALA A 143 -12.76 13.27 7.56
CA ALA A 143 -13.02 14.69 7.29
C ALA A 143 -11.82 15.61 7.56
N LEU A 144 -10.61 15.18 7.16
CA LEU A 144 -9.39 15.98 7.24
C LEU A 144 -8.79 16.21 5.85
N PRO A 145 -8.26 17.41 5.57
CA PRO A 145 -7.76 17.77 4.24
C PRO A 145 -6.46 17.07 3.84
N ASN A 146 -5.76 16.45 4.78
CA ASN A 146 -4.55 15.67 4.54
C ASN A 146 -4.83 14.16 4.56
N VAL A 147 -6.06 13.76 4.25
CA VAL A 147 -6.45 12.37 4.03
C VAL A 147 -7.19 12.29 2.70
N GLU A 148 -6.60 11.59 1.75
CA GLU A 148 -7.06 11.43 0.38
C GLU A 148 -6.95 9.95 -0.02
N LEU A 149 -7.18 9.63 -1.30
CA LEU A 149 -7.25 8.26 -1.81
C LEU A 149 -6.00 7.91 -2.61
N MET A 150 -5.71 6.61 -2.68
CA MET A 150 -4.91 6.07 -3.78
C MET A 150 -5.67 5.00 -4.55
N ALA A 151 -5.27 4.82 -5.81
CA ALA A 151 -5.76 3.78 -6.68
C ALA A 151 -4.65 2.73 -6.88
N ASP A 152 -4.86 1.51 -6.39
CA ASP A 152 -4.01 0.37 -6.76
C ASP A 152 -4.72 -0.44 -7.85
N VAL A 153 -4.13 -0.47 -9.04
CA VAL A 153 -4.75 -1.07 -10.22
C VAL A 153 -4.91 -2.59 -10.09
N PHE A 154 -4.04 -3.27 -9.33
CA PHE A 154 -4.14 -4.71 -9.08
C PHE A 154 -5.30 -5.04 -8.14
N HIS A 155 -5.47 -4.29 -7.05
CA HIS A 155 -6.60 -4.49 -6.14
C HIS A 155 -7.93 -4.12 -6.79
N MET A 156 -7.95 -3.02 -7.54
CA MET A 156 -9.13 -2.56 -8.25
C MET A 156 -9.63 -3.58 -9.29
N ASP A 157 -8.75 -4.30 -9.99
CA ASP A 157 -9.15 -5.33 -10.96
C ASP A 157 -10.06 -6.42 -10.36
N ILE A 158 -9.91 -6.68 -9.06
CA ILE A 158 -10.67 -7.74 -8.37
C ILE A 158 -12.00 -7.21 -7.80
N GLU A 159 -12.08 -5.92 -7.45
CA GLU A 159 -13.20 -5.36 -6.68
C GLU A 159 -14.05 -4.35 -7.45
N GLU A 160 -13.48 -3.60 -8.40
CA GLU A 160 -14.19 -2.58 -9.17
C GLU A 160 -14.83 -3.19 -10.42
N ASP A 161 -16.04 -2.72 -10.76
CA ASP A 161 -16.72 -3.15 -11.99
C ASP A 161 -16.03 -2.59 -13.25
N SER A 162 -15.36 -1.44 -13.13
CA SER A 162 -14.68 -0.74 -14.22
C SER A 162 -13.57 0.17 -13.68
N LEU A 163 -12.31 -0.12 -14.04
CA LEU A 163 -11.15 0.68 -13.61
C LEU A 163 -11.26 2.16 -14.02
N PRO A 164 -11.56 2.49 -15.30
CA PRO A 164 -11.61 3.88 -15.73
C PRO A 164 -12.76 4.66 -15.08
N GLU A 165 -13.92 4.03 -14.88
CA GLU A 165 -15.07 4.66 -14.23
C GLU A 165 -14.82 4.90 -12.74
N ALA A 166 -14.22 3.93 -12.04
CA ALA A 166 -13.86 4.08 -10.63
C ALA A 166 -12.86 5.22 -10.41
N ILE A 167 -11.83 5.33 -11.26
CA ILE A 167 -10.87 6.45 -11.24
C ILE A 167 -11.58 7.77 -11.53
N SER A 168 -12.39 7.82 -12.59
CA SER A 168 -13.10 9.04 -13.00
C SER A 168 -14.06 9.55 -11.92
N ALA A 169 -14.73 8.65 -11.20
CA ALA A 169 -15.65 8.99 -10.12
C ALA A 169 -14.96 9.59 -8.89
N HIS A 170 -13.67 9.31 -8.68
CA HIS A 170 -12.90 9.73 -7.51
C HIS A 170 -11.71 10.63 -7.87
N LYS A 171 -11.66 11.15 -9.10
CA LYS A 171 -10.51 11.85 -9.68
C LYS A 171 -9.93 13.00 -8.85
N ASP A 172 -10.79 13.74 -8.14
CA ASP A 172 -10.38 14.92 -7.36
C ASP A 172 -9.69 14.54 -6.03
N HIS A 173 -9.75 13.25 -5.66
CA HIS A 173 -9.27 12.71 -4.40
C HIS A 173 -8.14 11.68 -4.56
N ILE A 174 -7.85 11.22 -5.77
CA ILE A 174 -6.75 10.28 -6.01
C ILE A 174 -5.45 11.07 -6.07
N ILE A 175 -4.53 10.80 -5.13
CA ILE A 175 -3.23 11.49 -5.04
C ILE A 175 -2.04 10.60 -5.39
N HIS A 176 -2.23 9.28 -5.38
CA HIS A 176 -1.20 8.27 -5.65
C HIS A 176 -1.80 7.10 -6.40
N VAL A 177 -1.01 6.48 -7.29
CA VAL A 177 -1.45 5.30 -8.04
C VAL A 177 -0.36 4.24 -8.01
N HIS A 178 -0.75 3.02 -7.66
CA HIS A 178 0.09 1.83 -7.81
C HIS A 178 -0.26 1.10 -9.10
N LEU A 179 0.78 0.72 -9.84
CA LEU A 179 0.70 0.01 -11.11
C LEU A 179 1.33 -1.37 -10.98
N ALA A 180 0.50 -2.40 -11.11
CA ALA A 180 0.88 -3.77 -11.37
C ALA A 180 -0.22 -4.41 -12.21
N ASP A 181 0.15 -5.33 -13.11
CA ASP A 181 -0.83 -6.06 -13.92
C ASP A 181 -1.54 -7.12 -13.08
N ASN A 182 -2.53 -7.81 -13.65
CA ASN A 182 -3.45 -8.72 -12.96
C ASN A 182 -2.77 -9.87 -12.17
N GLN A 183 -1.54 -10.24 -12.55
CA GLN A 183 -0.72 -11.25 -11.85
C GLN A 183 0.32 -10.65 -10.90
N ARG A 184 0.13 -9.37 -10.54
CA ARG A 184 1.08 -8.53 -9.82
C ARG A 184 2.44 -8.47 -10.52
N ARG A 185 2.47 -8.54 -11.86
CA ARG A 185 3.66 -8.42 -12.72
C ARG A 185 3.75 -7.01 -13.29
N GLU A 186 4.79 -6.74 -14.08
CA GLU A 186 4.98 -5.43 -14.71
C GLU A 186 3.74 -5.01 -15.54
N PRO A 187 3.35 -3.71 -15.52
CA PRO A 187 2.23 -3.21 -16.30
C PRO A 187 2.34 -3.55 -17.80
N GLY A 188 1.25 -4.06 -18.38
CA GLY A 188 1.17 -4.47 -19.79
C GLY A 188 1.57 -5.93 -20.05
N SER A 189 1.92 -6.70 -19.01
CA SER A 189 2.25 -8.13 -19.11
C SER A 189 1.03 -9.07 -19.05
N GLY A 190 -0.14 -8.53 -18.75
CA GLY A 190 -1.39 -9.26 -18.56
C GLY A 190 -2.53 -8.68 -19.38
N HIS A 191 -3.69 -8.50 -18.76
CA HIS A 191 -4.92 -8.13 -19.46
C HIS A 191 -5.59 -6.86 -18.93
N LEU A 192 -5.01 -6.18 -17.94
CA LEU A 192 -5.62 -4.97 -17.40
C LEU A 192 -5.69 -3.88 -18.47
N ASP A 193 -6.81 -3.15 -18.47
CA ASP A 193 -7.08 -2.02 -19.37
C ASP A 193 -6.28 -0.78 -18.92
N PHE A 194 -4.96 -0.82 -19.11
CA PHE A 194 -4.10 0.32 -18.80
C PHE A 194 -4.42 1.52 -19.71
N ASP A 195 -4.82 1.32 -20.96
CA ASP A 195 -5.20 2.42 -21.86
C ASP A 195 -6.38 3.21 -21.27
N GLY A 196 -7.41 2.51 -20.78
CA GLY A 196 -8.54 3.13 -20.06
C GLY A 196 -8.13 3.80 -18.75
N VAL A 197 -7.25 3.17 -17.96
CA VAL A 197 -6.71 3.76 -16.72
C VAL A 197 -5.98 5.07 -17.00
N PHE A 198 -5.06 5.08 -17.96
CA PHE A 198 -4.29 6.28 -18.32
C PHE A 198 -5.16 7.36 -18.97
N ALA A 199 -6.18 6.98 -19.75
CA ALA A 199 -7.16 7.93 -20.29
C ALA A 199 -7.94 8.61 -19.15
N ALA A 200 -8.45 7.85 -18.18
CA ALA A 200 -9.17 8.39 -17.02
C ALA A 200 -8.29 9.32 -16.17
N LEU A 201 -7.03 8.95 -15.93
CA LEU A 201 -6.06 9.79 -15.23
C LEU A 201 -5.72 11.08 -16.02
N THR A 202 -5.66 10.99 -17.35
CA THR A 202 -5.42 12.16 -18.21
C THR A 202 -6.61 13.11 -18.17
N ASP A 203 -7.84 12.60 -18.30
CA ASP A 203 -9.07 13.38 -18.21
C ASP A 203 -9.26 14.00 -16.81
N ALA A 204 -8.74 13.34 -15.78
CA ALA A 204 -8.64 13.84 -14.42
C ALA A 204 -7.58 14.93 -14.23
N SER A 205 -6.71 15.18 -15.23
CA SER A 205 -5.51 16.02 -15.08
C SER A 205 -4.64 15.57 -13.90
N TYR A 206 -4.55 14.26 -13.68
CA TYR A 206 -3.79 13.67 -12.59
C TYR A 206 -2.29 14.02 -12.72
N ALA A 207 -1.70 14.51 -11.63
CA ALA A 207 -0.31 14.95 -11.57
C ALA A 207 0.48 14.30 -10.42
N GLY A 208 -0.12 13.32 -9.74
CA GLY A 208 0.53 12.58 -8.66
C GLY A 208 1.48 11.49 -9.19
N ALA A 209 2.04 10.71 -8.27
CA ALA A 209 3.00 9.67 -8.62
C ALA A 209 2.32 8.38 -9.10
N LEU A 210 2.87 7.81 -10.17
CA LEU A 210 2.58 6.46 -10.64
C LEU A 210 3.72 5.54 -10.17
N ALA A 211 3.52 4.81 -9.08
CA ALA A 211 4.51 3.90 -8.54
C ALA A 211 4.27 2.48 -9.08
N MET A 212 5.34 1.81 -9.52
CA MET A 212 5.23 0.41 -9.92
C MET A 212 5.42 -0.51 -8.73
N GLU A 213 4.43 -1.37 -8.50
CA GLU A 213 4.36 -2.23 -7.31
C GLU A 213 4.21 -3.72 -7.68
N PHE A 214 4.99 -4.16 -8.67
CA PHE A 214 4.95 -5.53 -9.15
C PHE A 214 5.95 -6.45 -8.41
N LEU A 215 5.58 -7.72 -8.29
CA LEU A 215 6.48 -8.81 -7.92
C LEU A 215 7.31 -9.20 -9.15
N PRO A 216 8.64 -9.19 -9.05
CA PRO A 216 9.50 -9.56 -10.17
C PRO A 216 9.29 -11.03 -10.56
N ALA A 217 9.53 -11.33 -11.83
CA ALA A 217 9.30 -12.64 -12.42
C ALA A 217 9.89 -13.81 -11.61
N ILE A 218 9.11 -14.89 -11.61
CA ILE A 218 9.24 -16.13 -10.84
C ILE A 218 10.63 -16.81 -10.89
N ASP A 219 11.51 -16.54 -11.85
CA ASP A 219 12.82 -17.21 -11.96
C ASP A 219 13.70 -17.03 -10.70
N ALA A 220 13.67 -15.86 -10.06
CA ALA A 220 14.37 -15.64 -8.80
C ALA A 220 13.71 -16.39 -7.61
N ALA A 221 12.41 -16.63 -7.66
CA ALA A 221 11.62 -17.31 -6.62
C ALA A 221 11.66 -18.85 -6.77
N LEU A 222 11.63 -19.39 -8.00
CA LEU A 222 11.75 -20.83 -8.26
C LEU A 222 13.12 -21.37 -7.89
N SER A 223 14.19 -20.60 -8.08
CA SER A 223 15.52 -21.03 -7.65
C SER A 223 15.57 -21.25 -6.14
N LYS A 224 15.02 -20.29 -5.35
CA LYS A 224 14.89 -20.41 -3.89
C LYS A 224 13.93 -21.54 -3.48
N GLY A 225 12.79 -21.67 -4.16
CA GLY A 225 11.80 -22.72 -3.89
C GLY A 225 12.35 -24.13 -4.15
N ARG A 226 13.07 -24.32 -5.26
CA ARG A 226 13.75 -25.57 -5.60
C ARG A 226 14.83 -25.92 -4.58
N GLU A 227 15.69 -24.97 -4.21
CA GLU A 227 16.71 -25.20 -3.18
C GLU A 227 16.10 -25.61 -1.83
N TRP A 228 15.01 -24.94 -1.42
CA TRP A 228 14.30 -25.24 -0.18
C TRP A 228 13.68 -26.64 -0.19
N VAL A 229 13.05 -27.05 -1.30
CA VAL A 229 12.46 -28.39 -1.46
C VAL A 229 13.56 -29.47 -1.54
N SER A 230 14.63 -29.23 -2.30
CA SER A 230 15.75 -30.17 -2.42
C SER A 230 16.47 -30.40 -1.09
N GLY A 231 16.61 -29.38 -0.25
CA GLY A 231 17.16 -29.51 1.10
C GLY A 231 16.33 -30.44 2.00
N ARG A 232 15.00 -30.45 1.86
CA ARG A 232 14.09 -31.29 2.65
C ARG A 232 13.96 -32.71 2.11
N LEU A 233 14.04 -32.91 0.79
CA LEU A 233 14.08 -34.24 0.18
C LEU A 233 15.33 -35.03 0.60
N ASN A 234 16.48 -34.36 0.73
CA ASN A 234 17.71 -34.99 1.22
C ASN A 234 17.60 -35.42 2.70
N ALA A 235 16.90 -34.64 3.53
CA ALA A 235 16.64 -35.00 4.92
C ALA A 235 15.61 -36.15 5.07
N LEU A 236 14.67 -36.27 4.14
CA LEU A 236 13.72 -37.39 4.08
C LEU A 236 14.40 -38.69 3.63
N ALA A 237 15.34 -38.62 2.69
CA ALA A 237 16.10 -39.79 2.21
C ALA A 237 17.07 -40.36 3.27
N GLN A 238 17.56 -39.54 4.19
CA GLN A 238 18.47 -39.97 5.27
C GLN A 238 17.76 -40.56 6.50
N ASN A 239 16.43 -40.46 6.58
CA ASN A 239 15.62 -40.97 7.69
C ASN A 239 14.84 -42.25 7.38
N VAL A 240 15.16 -42.94 6.28
CA VAL A 240 14.60 -44.28 6.01
C VAL A 240 15.37 -45.29 6.87
N PRO A 241 14.77 -45.91 7.91
CA PRO A 241 15.45 -46.94 8.67
C PRO A 241 15.68 -48.13 7.74
N ASN A 242 16.90 -48.67 7.70
CA ASN A 242 17.22 -49.90 6.99
C ASN A 242 16.22 -50.99 7.41
N ARG A 243 15.28 -51.31 6.52
CA ARG A 243 14.45 -52.49 6.66
C ARG A 243 15.29 -53.67 6.20
N SER A 244 15.72 -54.47 7.17
CA SER A 244 16.30 -55.81 7.01
C SER A 244 15.36 -56.74 6.26
#